data_AF-A0A2W4IJW1-F1
#
_entry.id   AF-A0A2W4IJW1-F1
#
_cell.length_a   1.000
_cell.length_b   1.000
_cell.length_c   1.000
_cell.angle_alpha   90.00
_cell.angle_beta   90.00
_cell.angle_gamma   90.00
#
_symmetry.space_group_name_H-M   'P 1'
#
loop_
_entity.id
_entity.type
_entity.pdbx_description
1 polymer ?
#
loop_
_entity_poly.entity_id
_entity_poly.type
_entity_poly.pdbx_seq_one_letter_code
_entity_poly.pdbx_strand_id
1 'polypeptide(L)'
;MFARILGGLFIAVCGGVVCYYSYQIVAMFGRNARAERNLGGTRNAIVLFGVFLVVLGFLVMFGVFSLSNPADQIPTGFGAESTLQ
;
A
#
# COMPACT_ATOMS: atom_id res chain seq x y z
N MET A 1 -1.90 6.81 14.63
CA MET A 1 -1.32 5.45 14.48
C MET A 1 -2.32 4.44 13.94
N PHE A 2 -3.51 4.29 14.52
CA PHE A 2 -4.53 3.32 14.08
C PHE A 2 -4.91 3.42 12.58
N ALA A 3 -5.14 4.64 12.07
CA ALA A 3 -5.45 4.86 10.65
C ALA A 3 -4.33 4.41 9.69
N ARG A 4 -3.06 4.50 10.11
CA ARG A 4 -1.90 4.07 9.29
C ARG A 4 -1.81 2.55 9.23
N ILE A 5 -2.09 1.88 10.34
CA ILE A 5 -2.16 0.42 10.41
C ILE A 5 -3.29 -0.08 9.51
N LEU A 6 -4.48 0.54 9.58
CA LEU A 6 -5.60 0.19 8.71
C LEU A 6 -5.29 0.45 7.22
N GLY A 7 -4.68 1.59 6.89
CA GLY A 7 -4.27 1.91 5.52
C GLY A 7 -3.22 0.93 4.98
N GLY A 8 -2.21 0.60 5.79
CA GLY A 8 -1.20 -0.39 5.43
C GLY A 8 -1.78 -1.80 5.28
N LEU A 9 -2.73 -2.19 6.15
CA LEU A 9 -3.45 -3.46 6.06
C LEU A 9 -4.24 -3.56 4.77
N PHE A 10 -4.97 -2.51 4.44
CA PHE A 10 -5.77 -2.46 3.23
C PHE A 10 -4.89 -2.65 1.98
N ILE A 11 -3.77 -1.91 1.88
CA ILE A 11 -2.85 -2.03 0.75
C ILE A 11 -2.24 -3.45 0.69
N ALA A 12 -1.86 -4.02 1.84
CA ALA A 12 -1.29 -5.36 1.88
C ALA A 12 -2.31 -6.43 1.45
N VAL A 13 -3.56 -6.32 1.90
CA VAL A 13 -4.66 -7.20 1.47
C VAL A 13 -4.91 -7.06 -0.03
N CYS A 14 -4.95 -5.84 -0.57
CA CYS A 14 -5.06 -5.60 -2.01
C CYS A 14 -3.93 -6.27 -2.79
N GLY A 15 -2.68 -6.15 -2.33
CA GLY A 15 -1.54 -6.84 -2.94
C GLY A 15 -1.69 -8.36 -2.93
N GLY A 16 -2.17 -8.93 -1.82
CA GLY A 16 -2.47 -10.36 -1.70
C GLY A 16 -3.58 -10.82 -2.67
N VAL A 17 -4.65 -10.03 -2.80
CA VAL A 17 -5.75 -10.28 -3.75
C VAL A 17 -5.23 -10.27 -5.20
N VAL A 18 -4.36 -9.33 -5.56
CA VAL A 18 -3.73 -9.26 -6.89
C VAL A 18 -2.87 -10.51 -7.16
N CYS A 19 -2.13 -11.00 -6.17
CA CYS A 19 -1.37 -12.24 -6.29
C CYS A 19 -2.30 -13.46 -6.50
N TYR A 20 -3.36 -13.56 -5.70
CA TYR A 20 -4.30 -14.67 -5.72
C TYR A 20 -5.06 -14.76 -7.05
N TYR A 21 -5.60 -13.63 -7.52
CA TYR A 21 -6.35 -13.56 -8.78
C TYR A 21 -5.49 -13.28 -10.01
N SER A 22 -4.17 -13.43 -9.90
CA SER A 22 -3.22 -13.14 -10.98
C SER A 22 -3.60 -13.77 -12.32
N TYR A 23 -4.09 -15.02 -12.33
CA TYR A 23 -4.57 -15.68 -13.56
C TYR A 23 -5.77 -14.98 -14.20
N GLN A 24 -6.73 -14.55 -13.39
CA GLN A 24 -7.95 -13.87 -13.87
C GLN A 24 -7.62 -12.47 -14.39
N ILE A 25 -6.68 -11.78 -13.74
CA ILE A 25 -6.20 -10.47 -14.18
C ILE A 25 -5.47 -10.60 -15.54
N VAL A 26 -4.61 -11.60 -15.73
CA VAL A 26 -4.01 -11.86 -17.05
C VAL A 26 -5.08 -12.19 -18.10
N ALA A 27 -6.12 -12.94 -17.74
CA ALA A 27 -7.20 -13.27 -18.65
C ALA A 27 -8.03 -12.05 -19.07
N MET A 28 -8.22 -11.07 -18.16
CA MET A 28 -8.96 -9.83 -18.44
C MET A 28 -8.14 -8.82 -19.25
N PHE A 29 -6.86 -8.64 -18.92
CA PHE A 29 -6.00 -7.62 -19.55
C PHE A 29 -5.19 -8.14 -20.73
N GLY A 30 -5.17 -9.45 -20.95
CA GLY A 30 -4.40 -10.09 -22.00
C GLY A 30 -2.92 -10.26 -21.67
N ARG A 31 -2.21 -10.90 -22.61
CA ARG A 31 -0.77 -11.21 -22.46
C ARG A 31 0.06 -10.03 -22.96
N ASN A 32 0.96 -9.53 -22.13
CA ASN A 32 1.89 -8.47 -22.47
C ASN A 32 3.21 -9.06 -22.97
N ALA A 33 3.50 -8.93 -24.27
CA ALA A 33 4.69 -9.49 -24.91
C ALA A 33 6.02 -9.09 -24.22
N ARG A 34 6.10 -7.87 -23.67
CA ARG A 34 7.27 -7.39 -22.94
C ARG A 34 7.46 -8.10 -21.60
N ALA A 35 6.38 -8.45 -20.91
CA ALA A 35 6.44 -9.21 -19.67
C ALA A 35 6.77 -10.68 -19.93
N GLU A 36 6.32 -11.25 -21.05
CA GLU A 36 6.65 -12.63 -21.40
C GLU A 36 8.14 -12.82 -21.71
N ARG A 37 8.73 -11.86 -22.44
CA ARG A 37 10.15 -11.92 -22.82
C ARG A 37 11.11 -11.65 -21.66
N ASN A 38 10.74 -10.80 -20.70
CA ASN A 38 11.64 -10.39 -19.61
C ASN A 38 11.39 -11.12 -18.29
N LEU A 39 10.16 -11.57 -18.02
CA LEU A 39 9.76 -12.11 -16.71
C LEU A 39 9.25 -13.56 -16.79
N GLY A 40 9.39 -14.20 -17.95
CA GLY A 40 8.93 -15.57 -18.18
C GLY A 40 7.40 -15.72 -18.20
N GLY A 41 6.66 -14.60 -18.22
CA GLY A 41 5.21 -14.60 -18.34
C GLY A 41 4.57 -13.32 -17.82
N THR A 42 3.47 -12.92 -18.45
CA THR A 42 2.66 -11.77 -18.02
C THR A 42 2.16 -11.94 -16.58
N ARG A 43 1.85 -13.18 -16.18
CA ARG A 43 1.46 -13.52 -14.81
C ARG A 43 2.51 -13.13 -13.78
N ASN A 44 3.78 -13.41 -14.05
CA ASN A 44 4.85 -13.14 -13.10
C ASN A 44 5.00 -11.64 -12.85
N ALA A 45 4.78 -10.81 -13.86
CA ALA A 45 4.75 -9.35 -13.69
C ALA A 45 3.63 -8.89 -12.74
N ILE A 46 2.44 -9.48 -12.87
CA ILE A 46 1.30 -9.16 -12.00
C ILE A 46 1.54 -9.64 -10.57
N VAL A 47 2.11 -10.83 -10.40
CA VAL A 47 2.48 -11.35 -9.07
C VAL A 47 3.56 -10.48 -8.44
N LEU A 48 4.59 -10.08 -9.19
CA LEU A 48 5.63 -9.16 -8.72
C LEU A 48 5.04 -7.83 -8.25
N PHE A 49 4.09 -7.29 -9.01
CA PHE A 49 3.37 -6.08 -8.63
C PHE A 49 2.53 -6.28 -7.35
N GLY A 50 1.82 -7.40 -7.23
CA GLY A 50 1.07 -7.74 -6.02
C GLY A 50 1.96 -7.89 -4.78
N VAL A 51 3.11 -8.56 -4.91
CA VAL A 51 4.11 -8.68 -3.83
C VAL A 51 4.67 -7.31 -3.45
N PHE A 52 4.95 -6.45 -4.42
CA PHE A 52 5.38 -5.08 -4.16
C PHE A 52 4.34 -4.31 -3.33
N LEU A 53 3.05 -4.43 -3.65
CA LEU A 53 1.97 -3.83 -2.87
C LEU A 53 1.90 -4.40 -1.44
N VAL A 54 2.10 -5.71 -1.26
CA VAL A 54 2.16 -6.32 0.08
C VAL A 54 3.28 -5.69 0.91
N VAL A 55 4.49 -5.63 0.34
CA VAL A 55 5.65 -5.04 1.01
C VAL A 55 5.41 -3.57 1.33
N LEU A 56 4.86 -2.80 0.39
CA LEU A 56 4.54 -1.39 0.60
C LEU A 56 3.49 -1.20 1.72
N GLY A 57 2.47 -2.06 1.77
CA GLY A 57 1.48 -2.06 2.85
C GLY A 57 2.11 -2.30 4.23
N PHE A 58 3.05 -3.23 4.35
CA PHE A 58 3.80 -3.44 5.58
C PHE A 58 4.68 -2.23 5.95
N LEU A 59 5.40 -1.66 4.99
CA LEU A 59 6.23 -0.47 5.22
C LEU A 59 5.38 0.73 5.71
N VAL A 60 4.16 0.87 5.20
CA VAL A 60 3.19 1.86 5.69
C VAL A 60 2.69 1.55 7.10
N MET A 61 2.37 0.28 7.41
CA MET A 61 1.96 -0.12 8.76
C MET A 61 3.02 0.21 9.82
N PHE A 62 4.28 -0.14 9.54
CA PHE A 62 5.40 0.09 10.44
C PHE A 62 5.89 1.55 10.44
N GLY A 63 5.24 2.43 9.69
CA GLY A 63 5.51 3.86 9.71
C GLY A 63 6.76 4.30 8.95
N VAL A 64 7.38 3.41 8.16
CA VAL A 64 8.49 3.74 7.25
C VAL A 64 8.02 4.75 6.19
N PHE A 65 6.76 4.63 5.75
CA PHE A 65 6.09 5.62 4.93
C PHE A 65 4.92 6.27 5.68
N SER A 66 4.83 7.60 5.62
CA SER A 66 3.69 8.38 6.15
C SER A 66 2.64 8.58 5.07
N LEU A 67 1.42 8.13 5.34
CA LEU A 67 0.23 8.46 4.55
C LEU A 67 -0.35 9.84 4.93
N SER A 68 0.02 10.39 6.08
CA SER A 68 -0.42 11.70 6.57
C SER A 68 0.56 12.79 6.14
N ASN A 69 0.04 13.92 5.69
CA ASN A 69 0.81 15.12 5.43
C ASN A 69 1.55 15.55 6.73
N PRO A 70 2.84 15.89 6.72
CA PRO A 70 3.51 16.47 7.88
C PRO A 70 2.79 17.68 8.51
N ALA A 71 1.90 18.36 7.78
CA ALA A 71 1.08 19.45 8.31
C ALA A 71 -0.07 19.00 9.26
N ASP A 72 -0.46 17.72 9.27
CA ASP A 72 -1.47 17.21 10.21
C ASP A 72 -0.86 16.83 11.58
N GLN A 73 0.46 17.00 11.75
CA GLN A 73 1.18 16.77 13.00
C GLN A 73 1.33 18.04 13.84
N ILE A 74 0.56 19.10 13.59
CA ILE A 74 0.54 20.28 14.48
C ILE A 74 0.15 19.77 15.87
N PRO A 75 1.03 19.89 16.89
CA PRO A 75 0.64 19.65 18.25
C PRO A 75 -0.41 20.70 18.58
N THR A 76 -1.66 20.31 18.79
CA THR A 76 -2.67 21.15 19.45
C THR A 76 -2.35 21.28 20.95
N GLY A 77 -1.07 21.56 21.26
CA GLY A 77 -0.47 21.53 22.59
C GLY A 77 0.23 22.85 22.94
N PHE A 78 -0.16 23.95 22.31
CA PHE A 78 0.13 25.30 22.80
C PHE A 78 -1.14 26.14 22.66
N GLY A 79 -1.76 26.50 23.79
CA GLY A 79 -2.71 27.61 23.82
C GLY A 79 -4.15 27.35 24.29
N ALA A 80 -4.37 26.42 25.23
CA ALA A 80 -5.58 26.47 26.06
C ALA A 80 -5.23 26.09 27.50
N GLU A 81 -4.22 26.77 28.05
CA GLU A 81 -4.16 26.92 29.50
C GLU A 81 -5.45 27.58 29.93
N SER A 82 -6.17 26.88 30.79
CA SER A 82 -7.23 27.40 31.63
C SER A 82 -6.72 28.63 32.39
N THR A 83 -6.95 29.83 31.86
CA THR A 83 -7.04 31.04 32.69
C THR A 83 -8.37 30.97 33.44
N LEU A 84 -8.40 30.17 34.50
CA LEU A 84 -9.25 30.42 35.66
C LEU A 84 -8.43 31.28 36.62
N GLN A 85 -8.60 32.60 36.55
CA GLN A 85 -8.64 33.53 37.68
C GLN A 85 -9.03 34.92 37.20
#